data_AF-A0A957NNV3-F1
#
_entry.id   AF-A0A957NNV3-F1
#
_cell.length_a   1.000
_cell.length_b   1.000
_cell.length_c   1.000
_cell.angle_alpha   90.00
_cell.angle_beta   90.00
_cell.angle_gamma   90.00
#
_symmetry.space_group_name_H-M   'P 1'
#
loop_
_entity.id
_entity.type
_entity.pdbx_description
1 polymer ?
#
loop_
_entity_poly.entity_id
_entity_poly.type
_entity_poly.pdbx_seq_one_letter_code
_entity_poly.pdbx_strand_id
1 'polypeptide(L)'
;MYTFYESPSTWAQALERKAHHGPNARAMAGGTDLLIEIERGGHAPNGQPIGVIDLTHIPDLANIRTEEIDGQTWIHLGPLVTHNQCVVSPLIQAKAFPLARACWEVGAPQIRNRGAIAGNIITASPANDTIAPLLALGATVTVESAARGTRTRALTDFITGFRQVDLAPDELLARISFPAMTAQQRGAYIKLGLRRAQAISVLNVAAILTFGSSAAPPQQGQESSQPLIQSAAISLGAVAPTVVRAGAAESYLADKPLTDEGIAEAAQLALQSAAPIADVRASAAYRAGMIPTLVSRILQQLRDGQERAGWLEHPVMLWGDTEGKWPVAQDHSTQELAPDQAFVNGKAATLPGHMTLLDALRAVGCVGVKEGCAEGECGACTVFLDGMAIMACMTPSERAR
;
A
#
# COMPACT_ATOMS: atom_id res chain seq x y z
N MET A 1 -1.98 2.13 -25.49
CA MET A 1 -1.23 2.00 -24.23
C MET A 1 -0.82 0.55 -23.96
N TYR A 2 -1.76 -0.38 -23.82
CA TYR A 2 -1.52 -1.84 -23.65
C TYR A 2 -2.07 -2.64 -24.83
N THR A 3 -1.58 -3.87 -25.03
CA THR A 3 -1.96 -4.73 -26.17
C THR A 3 -3.34 -5.35 -26.05
N PHE A 4 -3.76 -5.68 -24.83
CA PHE A 4 -5.09 -6.19 -24.53
C PHE A 4 -5.53 -5.77 -23.14
N TYR A 5 -6.84 -5.85 -22.92
CA TYR A 5 -7.48 -5.65 -21.62
C TYR A 5 -8.48 -6.77 -21.39
N GLU A 6 -8.32 -7.52 -20.31
CA GLU A 6 -9.22 -8.59 -19.92
C GLU A 6 -9.70 -8.35 -18.49
N SER A 7 -11.01 -8.46 -18.26
CA SER A 7 -11.62 -8.24 -16.95
C SER A 7 -12.37 -9.50 -16.51
N PRO A 8 -11.66 -10.53 -16.00
CA PRO A 8 -12.28 -11.74 -15.48
C PRO A 8 -13.27 -11.43 -14.35
N SER A 9 -14.32 -12.25 -14.24
CA SER A 9 -15.33 -12.12 -13.18
C SER A 9 -15.08 -13.03 -11.99
N THR A 10 -14.13 -13.97 -12.11
CA THR A 10 -13.75 -14.89 -11.03
C THR A 10 -12.23 -14.98 -10.86
N TRP A 11 -11.79 -15.35 -9.65
CA TRP A 11 -10.37 -15.59 -9.37
C TRP A 11 -9.77 -16.72 -10.22
N ALA A 12 -10.52 -17.80 -10.44
CA ALA A 12 -10.09 -18.91 -11.30
C ALA A 12 -9.81 -18.43 -12.74
N GLN A 13 -10.71 -17.63 -13.31
CA GLN A 13 -10.49 -17.03 -14.63
C GLN A 13 -9.26 -16.12 -14.65
N ALA A 14 -9.03 -15.31 -13.61
CA ALA A 14 -7.84 -14.48 -13.52
C ALA A 14 -6.54 -15.31 -13.52
N LEU A 15 -6.51 -16.43 -12.77
CA LEU A 15 -5.39 -17.36 -12.78
C LEU A 15 -5.19 -18.01 -14.15
N GLU A 16 -6.28 -18.42 -14.82
CA GLU A 16 -6.23 -18.97 -16.18
C GLU A 16 -5.67 -17.95 -17.19
N ARG A 17 -6.15 -16.70 -17.16
CA ARG A 17 -5.62 -15.61 -18.01
C ARG A 17 -4.16 -15.34 -17.72
N LYS A 18 -3.78 -15.30 -16.44
CA LYS A 18 -2.39 -15.07 -16.04
C LYS A 18 -1.48 -16.22 -16.49
N ALA A 19 -1.93 -17.47 -16.38
CA ALA A 19 -1.19 -18.63 -16.88
C ALA A 19 -1.08 -18.63 -18.41
N HIS A 20 -2.15 -18.26 -19.13
CA HIS A 20 -2.16 -18.20 -20.59
C HIS A 20 -1.19 -17.15 -21.13
N HIS A 21 -1.23 -15.93 -20.60
CA HIS A 21 -0.43 -14.80 -21.09
C HIS A 21 0.98 -14.73 -20.46
N GLY A 22 1.17 -15.36 -19.30
CA GLY A 22 2.44 -15.44 -18.60
C GLY A 22 3.08 -14.05 -18.37
N PRO A 23 4.34 -13.84 -18.78
CA PRO A 23 5.05 -12.59 -18.54
C PRO A 23 4.50 -11.38 -19.33
N ASN A 24 3.66 -11.61 -20.35
CA ASN A 24 3.09 -10.55 -21.18
C ASN A 24 1.87 -9.87 -20.54
N ALA A 25 1.29 -10.47 -19.49
CA ALA A 25 0.17 -9.89 -18.75
C ALA A 25 0.60 -9.34 -17.39
N ARG A 26 0.13 -8.12 -17.08
CA ARG A 26 0.19 -7.56 -15.73
C ARG A 26 -1.20 -7.52 -15.13
N ALA A 27 -1.31 -8.08 -13.93
CA ALA A 27 -2.53 -7.96 -13.14
C ALA A 27 -2.65 -6.53 -12.60
N MET A 28 -3.84 -5.97 -12.72
CA MET A 28 -4.18 -4.64 -12.24
C MET A 28 -5.15 -4.74 -11.06
N ALA A 29 -4.77 -4.08 -9.97
CA ALA A 29 -5.69 -3.68 -8.90
C ALA A 29 -6.12 -2.21 -9.16
N GLY A 30 -5.44 -1.26 -8.54
CA GLY A 30 -5.78 0.17 -8.69
C GLY A 30 -5.34 0.86 -9.98
N GLY A 31 -4.31 0.34 -10.65
CA GLY A 31 -3.69 0.97 -11.83
C GLY A 31 -2.74 2.14 -11.54
N THR A 32 -2.67 2.62 -10.29
CA THR A 32 -1.98 3.86 -9.87
C THR A 32 -0.45 3.86 -9.98
N ASP A 33 0.17 2.71 -10.27
CA ASP A 33 1.59 2.62 -10.66
C ASP A 33 1.72 2.02 -12.06
N LEU A 34 0.95 0.96 -12.36
CA LEU A 34 1.01 0.22 -13.61
C LEU A 34 0.78 1.10 -14.85
N LEU A 35 -0.17 2.03 -14.81
CA LEU A 35 -0.49 2.86 -15.98
C LEU A 35 0.65 3.86 -16.28
N ILE A 36 1.27 4.45 -15.25
CA ILE A 36 2.47 5.28 -15.42
C ILE A 36 3.64 4.44 -15.93
N GLU A 37 3.79 3.21 -15.42
CA GLU A 37 4.85 2.30 -15.88
C GLU A 37 4.71 2.04 -17.38
N ILE A 38 3.52 1.69 -17.86
CA ILE A 38 3.26 1.43 -19.28
C ILE A 38 3.46 2.70 -20.11
N GLU A 39 2.93 3.85 -19.68
CA GLU A 39 3.06 5.13 -20.39
C GLU A 39 4.53 5.55 -20.57
N ARG A 40 5.37 5.29 -19.56
CA ARG A 40 6.82 5.54 -19.61
C ARG A 40 7.61 4.48 -20.38
N GLY A 41 6.93 3.63 -21.16
CA GLY A 41 7.56 2.60 -21.98
C GLY A 41 7.91 1.33 -21.21
N GLY A 42 7.16 0.99 -20.17
CA GLY A 42 7.27 -0.30 -19.49
C GLY A 42 6.88 -1.47 -20.41
N HIS A 43 7.74 -2.49 -20.46
CA HIS A 43 7.55 -3.68 -21.28
C HIS A 43 7.61 -4.95 -20.42
N ALA A 44 7.08 -6.04 -20.94
CA ALA A 44 7.27 -7.36 -20.34
C ALA A 44 8.77 -7.73 -20.35
N PRO A 45 9.22 -8.68 -19.49
CA PRO A 45 10.63 -9.09 -19.42
C PRO A 45 11.26 -9.54 -20.76
N ASN A 46 10.45 -9.96 -21.72
CA ASN A 46 10.86 -10.35 -23.08
C ASN A 46 10.86 -9.18 -24.09
N GLY A 47 10.68 -7.95 -23.63
CA GLY A 47 10.62 -6.74 -24.45
C GLY A 47 9.30 -6.52 -25.18
N GLN A 48 8.30 -7.39 -25.01
CA GLN A 48 6.99 -7.23 -25.65
C GLN A 48 6.11 -6.22 -24.90
N PRO A 49 5.18 -5.54 -25.59
CA PRO A 49 4.22 -4.67 -24.92
C PRO A 49 3.32 -5.45 -23.95
N ILE A 50 2.94 -4.80 -22.87
CA ILE A 50 2.17 -5.39 -21.77
C ILE A 50 0.66 -5.39 -22.10
N GLY A 51 -0.03 -6.48 -21.78
CA GLY A 51 -1.48 -6.54 -21.64
C GLY A 51 -1.93 -6.48 -20.18
N VAL A 52 -3.18 -6.11 -19.95
CA VAL A 52 -3.74 -5.88 -18.61
C VAL A 52 -4.80 -6.93 -18.28
N ILE A 53 -4.70 -7.52 -17.09
CA ILE A 53 -5.75 -8.33 -16.48
C ILE A 53 -6.31 -7.53 -15.30
N ASP A 54 -7.51 -7.00 -15.45
CA ASP A 54 -8.19 -6.22 -14.41
C ASP A 54 -8.87 -7.13 -13.39
N LEU A 55 -8.42 -7.06 -12.14
CA LEU A 55 -8.99 -7.85 -11.05
C LEU A 55 -10.21 -7.16 -10.43
N THR A 56 -10.47 -5.89 -10.73
CA THR A 56 -11.45 -5.07 -9.99
C THR A 56 -12.91 -5.43 -10.23
N HIS A 57 -13.19 -6.32 -11.18
CA HIS A 57 -14.52 -6.89 -11.42
C HIS A 57 -14.73 -8.24 -10.72
N ILE A 58 -13.74 -8.75 -9.99
CA ILE A 58 -13.88 -9.98 -9.23
C ILE A 58 -14.43 -9.64 -7.84
N PRO A 59 -15.57 -10.22 -7.43
CA PRO A 59 -16.15 -9.95 -6.12
C PRO A 59 -15.27 -10.44 -4.98
N ASP A 60 -15.48 -9.84 -3.82
CA ASP A 60 -14.88 -10.22 -2.54
C ASP A 60 -13.34 -10.16 -2.45
N LEU A 61 -12.62 -9.66 -3.46
CA LEU A 61 -11.16 -9.51 -3.38
C LEU A 61 -10.70 -8.31 -2.50
N ALA A 62 -11.62 -7.43 -2.12
CA ALA A 62 -11.34 -6.28 -1.24
C ALA A 62 -11.76 -6.55 0.22
N ASN A 63 -11.49 -7.76 0.73
CA ASN A 63 -11.86 -8.17 2.09
C ASN A 63 -10.72 -7.98 3.10
N ILE A 64 -11.09 -7.60 4.32
CA ILE A 64 -10.23 -7.61 5.51
C ILE A 64 -10.86 -8.60 6.50
N ARG A 65 -10.17 -9.71 6.79
CA ARG A 65 -10.70 -10.77 7.66
C ARG A 65 -9.69 -11.18 8.72
N THR A 66 -10.17 -11.87 9.74
CA THR A 66 -9.34 -12.47 10.79
C THR A 66 -9.40 -13.99 10.74
N GLU A 67 -8.35 -14.63 11.24
CA GLU A 67 -8.25 -16.08 11.40
C GLU A 67 -7.47 -16.37 12.69
N GLU A 68 -7.91 -17.33 13.49
CA GLU A 68 -7.14 -17.78 14.66
C GLU A 68 -6.21 -18.91 14.24
N ILE A 69 -4.90 -18.71 14.39
CA ILE A 69 -3.87 -19.70 14.06
C ILE A 69 -2.97 -19.84 15.28
N ASP A 70 -2.87 -21.06 15.81
CA ASP A 70 -2.03 -21.38 16.98
C ASP A 70 -2.27 -20.48 18.20
N GLY A 71 -3.54 -20.07 18.43
CA GLY A 71 -3.94 -19.21 19.54
C GLY A 71 -3.59 -17.72 19.34
N GLN A 72 -3.21 -17.33 18.13
CA GLN A 72 -2.96 -15.94 17.75
C GLN A 72 -3.93 -15.52 16.65
N THR A 73 -4.52 -14.33 16.80
CA THR A 73 -5.32 -13.71 15.73
C THR A 73 -4.40 -13.23 14.61
N TRP A 74 -4.64 -13.70 13.40
CA TRP A 74 -4.05 -13.22 12.15
C TRP A 74 -5.05 -12.34 11.41
N ILE A 75 -4.55 -11.29 10.76
CA ILE A 75 -5.30 -10.41 9.87
C ILE A 75 -4.89 -10.72 8.44
N HIS A 76 -5.88 -10.84 7.56
CA HIS A 76 -5.69 -11.08 6.14
C HIS A 76 -6.30 -9.95 5.32
N LEU A 77 -5.54 -9.47 4.35
CA LEU A 77 -5.97 -8.49 3.36
C LEU A 77 -6.05 -9.18 1.99
N GLY A 78 -7.20 -9.06 1.34
CA GLY A 78 -7.37 -9.44 -0.06
C GLY A 78 -6.59 -8.52 -1.02
N PRO A 79 -6.41 -8.93 -2.29
CA PRO A 79 -5.52 -8.25 -3.21
C PRO A 79 -6.05 -6.90 -3.70
N LEU A 80 -7.34 -6.62 -3.48
CA LEU A 80 -7.96 -5.33 -3.80
C LEU A 80 -8.21 -4.44 -2.57
N VAL A 81 -7.71 -4.82 -1.38
CA VAL A 81 -7.82 -3.94 -0.22
C VAL A 81 -7.03 -2.65 -0.48
N THR A 82 -7.77 -1.56 -0.55
CA THR A 82 -7.25 -0.22 -0.84
C THR A 82 -6.63 0.44 0.39
N HIS A 83 -5.74 1.41 0.18
CA HIS A 83 -5.18 2.19 1.28
C HIS A 83 -6.27 2.82 2.14
N ASN A 84 -7.29 3.42 1.51
CA ASN A 84 -8.35 4.07 2.26
C ASN A 84 -9.22 3.07 3.05
N GLN A 85 -9.33 1.80 2.63
CA GLN A 85 -10.10 0.79 3.38
C GLN A 85 -9.35 0.45 4.68
N CYS A 86 -8.01 0.38 4.62
CA CYS A 86 -7.19 0.24 5.82
C CYS A 86 -7.21 1.47 6.72
N VAL A 87 -7.31 2.68 6.17
CA VAL A 87 -7.43 3.92 6.96
C VAL A 87 -8.67 3.88 7.84
N VAL A 88 -9.83 3.50 7.31
CA VAL A 88 -11.11 3.54 8.06
C VAL A 88 -11.44 2.23 8.79
N SER A 89 -10.73 1.13 8.53
CA SER A 89 -11.01 -0.16 9.16
C SER A 89 -10.77 -0.09 10.68
N PRO A 90 -11.80 -0.28 11.52
CA PRO A 90 -11.64 -0.29 12.98
C PRO A 90 -10.67 -1.39 13.44
N LEU A 91 -10.69 -2.54 12.74
CA LEU A 91 -9.77 -3.65 13.00
C LEU A 91 -8.32 -3.22 12.76
N ILE A 92 -8.00 -2.62 11.62
CA ILE A 92 -6.63 -2.17 11.31
C ILE A 92 -6.21 -1.04 12.26
N GLN A 93 -7.09 -0.08 12.54
CA GLN A 93 -6.81 0.98 13.50
C GLN A 93 -6.52 0.44 14.92
N ALA A 94 -7.20 -0.64 15.34
CA ALA A 94 -7.01 -1.23 16.66
C ALA A 94 -5.82 -2.18 16.74
N LYS A 95 -5.59 -2.98 15.70
CA LYS A 95 -4.69 -4.15 15.71
C LYS A 95 -3.49 -4.04 14.77
N ALA A 96 -3.38 -2.96 14.00
CA ALA A 96 -2.26 -2.73 13.08
C ALA A 96 -2.12 -1.23 12.78
N PHE A 97 -2.17 -0.39 13.82
CA PHE A 97 -2.20 1.08 13.67
C PHE A 97 -1.07 1.67 12.79
N PRO A 98 0.20 1.20 12.84
CA PRO A 98 1.24 1.64 11.92
C PRO A 98 0.85 1.51 10.44
N LEU A 99 0.12 0.46 10.08
CA LEU A 99 -0.36 0.24 8.72
C LEU A 99 -1.46 1.25 8.35
N ALA A 100 -2.44 1.49 9.24
CA ALA A 100 -3.45 2.53 9.02
C ALA A 100 -2.81 3.90 8.83
N ARG A 101 -1.83 4.24 9.67
CA ARG A 101 -1.08 5.50 9.57
C ARG A 101 -0.30 5.60 8.26
N ALA A 102 0.41 4.56 7.86
CA ALA A 102 1.13 4.56 6.58
C ALA A 102 0.18 4.71 5.38
N CYS A 103 -0.95 3.98 5.38
CA CYS A 103 -1.97 4.10 4.33
C CYS A 103 -2.50 5.53 4.21
N TRP A 104 -2.72 6.24 5.31
CA TRP A 104 -3.18 7.64 5.29
C TRP A 104 -2.20 8.59 4.61
N GLU A 105 -0.90 8.33 4.77
CA GLU A 105 0.19 9.15 4.22
C GLU A 105 0.45 8.89 2.72
N VAL A 106 -0.23 7.91 2.11
CA VAL A 106 -0.10 7.60 0.67
C VAL A 106 -0.90 8.59 -0.16
N GLY A 107 -0.24 9.30 -1.07
CA GLY A 107 -0.88 10.08 -2.14
C GLY A 107 -2.00 11.03 -1.68
N ALA A 108 -3.03 11.13 -2.49
CA ALA A 108 -4.29 11.81 -2.18
C ALA A 108 -5.43 10.80 -1.98
N PRO A 109 -6.57 11.22 -1.42
CA PRO A 109 -7.73 10.33 -1.26
C PRO A 109 -8.08 9.60 -2.56
N GLN A 110 -8.14 10.28 -3.71
CA GLN A 110 -8.45 9.65 -5.01
C GLN A 110 -7.46 8.55 -5.42
N ILE A 111 -6.18 8.68 -5.06
CA ILE A 111 -5.18 7.62 -5.26
C ILE A 111 -5.44 6.48 -4.30
N ARG A 112 -5.67 6.77 -3.01
CA ARG A 112 -5.96 5.75 -1.99
C ARG A 112 -7.28 5.03 -2.22
N ASN A 113 -8.18 5.62 -2.98
CA ASN A 113 -9.45 5.02 -3.39
C ASN A 113 -9.23 3.82 -4.31
N ARG A 114 -8.17 3.84 -5.13
CA ARG A 114 -7.82 2.77 -6.09
C ARG A 114 -6.59 1.96 -5.68
N GLY A 115 -5.57 2.63 -5.16
CA GLY A 115 -4.29 2.06 -4.80
C GLY A 115 -4.46 0.95 -3.75
N ALA A 116 -4.19 -0.28 -4.15
CA ALA A 116 -4.28 -1.46 -3.31
C ALA A 116 -2.92 -1.78 -2.67
N ILE A 117 -2.94 -2.31 -1.45
CA ILE A 117 -1.73 -2.67 -0.72
C ILE A 117 -0.95 -3.78 -1.46
N ALA A 118 -1.66 -4.73 -2.09
CA ALA A 118 -1.01 -5.75 -2.91
C ALA A 118 -0.25 -5.13 -4.10
N GLY A 119 -0.87 -4.17 -4.81
CA GLY A 119 -0.19 -3.43 -5.88
C GLY A 119 1.04 -2.67 -5.37
N ASN A 120 0.95 -2.09 -4.18
CA ASN A 120 2.06 -1.42 -3.50
C ASN A 120 3.23 -2.39 -3.20
N ILE A 121 2.94 -3.62 -2.76
CA ILE A 121 3.96 -4.67 -2.55
C ILE A 121 4.56 -5.12 -3.89
N ILE A 122 3.73 -5.45 -4.89
CA ILE A 122 4.18 -5.93 -6.21
C ILE A 122 5.07 -4.89 -6.91
N THR A 123 4.77 -3.61 -6.71
CA THR A 123 5.57 -2.50 -7.22
C THR A 123 6.98 -2.45 -6.60
N ALA A 124 7.15 -2.96 -5.38
CA ALA A 124 8.43 -3.12 -4.68
C ALA A 124 9.35 -1.88 -4.74
N SER A 125 8.76 -0.68 -4.61
CA SER A 125 9.55 0.54 -4.46
C SER A 125 9.97 0.68 -2.99
N PRO A 126 11.24 0.98 -2.69
CA PRO A 126 11.70 1.20 -1.31
C PRO A 126 11.01 2.41 -0.66
N ALA A 127 10.43 3.32 -1.45
CA ALA A 127 9.68 4.48 -0.96
C ALA A 127 8.19 4.21 -0.73
N ASN A 128 7.72 2.98 -0.98
CA ASN A 128 6.33 2.61 -0.75
C ASN A 128 6.04 2.50 0.75
N ASP A 129 5.11 3.34 1.21
CA ASP A 129 4.88 3.62 2.63
C ASP A 129 4.40 2.39 3.41
N THR A 130 3.54 1.55 2.83
CA THR A 130 2.94 0.41 3.54
C THR A 130 3.87 -0.78 3.72
N ILE A 131 5.00 -0.83 3.02
CA ILE A 131 5.94 -1.96 3.12
C ILE A 131 6.62 -1.95 4.51
N ALA A 132 7.03 -0.79 5.04
CA ALA A 132 7.65 -0.68 6.36
C ALA A 132 6.81 -1.23 7.52
N PRO A 133 5.54 -0.82 7.73
CA PRO A 133 4.73 -1.40 8.79
C PRO A 133 4.42 -2.88 8.55
N LEU A 134 4.28 -3.34 7.31
CA LEU A 134 4.08 -4.78 7.03
C LEU A 134 5.31 -5.62 7.39
N LEU A 135 6.54 -5.14 7.12
CA LEU A 135 7.76 -5.81 7.60
C LEU A 135 7.86 -5.79 9.13
N ALA A 136 7.49 -4.69 9.77
CA ALA A 136 7.50 -4.60 11.24
C ALA A 136 6.49 -5.56 11.88
N LEU A 137 5.31 -5.72 11.26
CA LEU A 137 4.25 -6.66 11.66
C LEU A 137 4.60 -8.14 11.38
N GLY A 138 5.69 -8.43 10.67
CA GLY A 138 6.03 -9.80 10.30
C GLY A 138 5.11 -10.38 9.22
N ALA A 139 4.71 -9.56 8.24
CA ALA A 139 3.78 -9.98 7.22
C ALA A 139 4.33 -11.10 6.30
N THR A 140 3.41 -11.93 5.84
CA THR A 140 3.59 -12.90 4.78
C THR A 140 2.70 -12.56 3.60
N VAL A 141 3.07 -13.05 2.41
CA VAL A 141 2.27 -12.94 1.19
C VAL A 141 2.00 -14.33 0.65
N THR A 142 0.76 -14.55 0.23
CA THR A 142 0.32 -15.77 -0.43
C THR A 142 0.09 -15.45 -1.91
N VAL A 143 0.73 -16.23 -2.78
CA VAL A 143 0.56 -16.16 -4.23
C VAL A 143 -0.01 -17.48 -4.74
N GLU A 144 -0.75 -17.40 -5.84
CA GLU A 144 -1.45 -18.53 -6.43
C GLU A 144 -1.18 -18.60 -7.94
N SER A 145 -1.09 -19.82 -8.45
CA SER A 145 -1.01 -20.17 -9.87
C SER A 145 -2.06 -21.23 -10.18
N ALA A 146 -2.68 -21.14 -11.37
CA ALA A 146 -3.63 -22.16 -11.83
C ALA A 146 -3.03 -23.57 -11.85
N ALA A 147 -1.75 -23.69 -12.23
CA ALA A 147 -1.10 -25.00 -12.41
C ALA A 147 -0.34 -25.47 -11.17
N ARG A 148 0.24 -24.54 -10.40
CA ARG A 148 1.16 -24.86 -9.29
C ARG A 148 0.51 -24.75 -7.91
N GLY A 149 -0.73 -24.25 -7.85
CA GLY A 149 -1.45 -24.04 -6.61
C GLY A 149 -0.93 -22.85 -5.82
N THR A 150 -0.96 -22.97 -4.50
CA THR A 150 -0.72 -21.86 -3.56
C THR A 150 0.64 -21.99 -2.87
N ARG A 151 1.34 -20.87 -2.70
CA ARG A 151 2.51 -20.79 -1.82
C ARG A 151 2.51 -19.50 -1.01
N THR A 152 3.14 -19.56 0.17
CA THR A 152 3.30 -18.42 1.07
C THR A 152 4.78 -18.14 1.31
N ARG A 153 5.14 -16.85 1.39
CA ARG A 153 6.50 -16.37 1.69
C ARG A 153 6.45 -15.27 2.73
N ALA A 154 7.50 -15.13 3.54
CA ALA A 154 7.71 -13.93 4.32
C ALA A 154 7.88 -12.73 3.38
N LEU A 155 7.34 -11.57 3.76
CA LEU A 155 7.42 -10.37 2.93
C LEU A 155 8.89 -9.94 2.69
N THR A 156 9.77 -10.19 3.66
CA THR A 156 11.21 -9.94 3.57
C THR A 156 11.87 -10.72 2.44
N ASP A 157 11.40 -11.95 2.19
CA ASP A 157 11.98 -12.84 1.19
C ASP A 157 11.29 -12.67 -0.16
N PHE A 158 10.06 -12.15 -0.15
CA PHE A 158 9.28 -11.89 -1.34
C PHE A 158 9.78 -10.66 -2.10
N ILE A 159 10.22 -9.60 -1.42
CA ILE A 159 10.79 -8.41 -2.06
C ILE A 159 12.30 -8.58 -2.21
N THR A 160 12.73 -8.98 -3.39
CA THR A 160 14.13 -9.38 -3.65
C THR A 160 15.02 -8.21 -4.08
N GLY A 161 14.44 -7.06 -4.43
CA GLY A 161 15.21 -5.89 -4.86
C GLY A 161 14.33 -4.69 -5.25
N PHE A 162 14.97 -3.64 -5.78
CA PHE A 162 14.26 -2.48 -6.32
C PHE A 162 13.36 -2.90 -7.48
N ARG A 163 12.04 -2.75 -7.29
CA ARG A 163 10.99 -3.17 -8.25
C ARG A 163 11.08 -4.64 -8.65
N GLN A 164 11.56 -5.49 -7.73
CA GLN A 164 11.71 -6.93 -7.94
C GLN A 164 11.06 -7.70 -6.81
N VAL A 165 10.27 -8.70 -7.19
CA VAL A 165 9.58 -9.60 -6.28
C VAL A 165 9.74 -11.05 -6.73
N ASP A 166 9.70 -12.00 -5.78
CA ASP A 166 9.60 -13.44 -6.02
C ASP A 166 8.18 -13.80 -6.50
N LEU A 167 7.81 -13.37 -7.71
CA LEU A 167 6.53 -13.68 -8.36
C LEU A 167 6.79 -14.31 -9.73
N ALA A 168 6.34 -15.54 -9.92
CA ALA A 168 6.47 -16.24 -11.18
C ALA A 168 5.53 -15.65 -12.26
N PRO A 169 5.83 -15.86 -13.56
CA PRO A 169 5.04 -15.27 -14.64
C PRO A 169 3.56 -15.68 -14.69
N ASP A 170 3.19 -16.80 -14.09
CA ASP A 170 1.83 -17.35 -14.01
C ASP A 170 1.16 -17.13 -12.63
N GLU A 171 1.81 -16.39 -11.71
CA GLU A 171 1.30 -16.14 -10.36
C GLU A 171 0.54 -14.82 -10.23
N LEU A 172 -0.43 -14.83 -9.31
CA LEU A 172 -1.10 -13.65 -8.76
C LEU A 172 -0.94 -13.62 -7.24
N LEU A 173 -0.75 -12.43 -6.68
CA LEU A 173 -0.80 -12.24 -5.22
C LEU A 173 -2.26 -12.33 -4.77
N ALA A 174 -2.57 -13.33 -3.94
CA ALA A 174 -3.91 -13.65 -3.49
C ALA A 174 -4.23 -13.08 -2.10
N ARG A 175 -3.22 -12.97 -1.22
CA ARG A 175 -3.44 -12.53 0.17
C ARG A 175 -2.19 -11.95 0.81
N ILE A 176 -2.37 -10.94 1.64
CA ILE A 176 -1.34 -10.45 2.58
C ILE A 176 -1.81 -10.86 3.97
N SER A 177 -0.94 -11.42 4.80
CA SER A 177 -1.30 -11.89 6.15
C SER A 177 -0.29 -11.41 7.18
N PHE A 178 -0.74 -10.98 8.35
CA PHE A 178 0.14 -10.62 9.47
C PHE A 178 -0.56 -10.85 10.81
N PRO A 179 0.17 -11.14 11.89
CA PRO A 179 -0.40 -11.22 13.22
C PRO A 179 -1.03 -9.89 13.65
N ALA A 180 -2.19 -9.95 14.29
CA ALA A 180 -2.78 -8.81 14.98
C ALA A 180 -1.88 -8.38 16.14
N MET A 181 -1.69 -7.07 16.32
CA MET A 181 -0.96 -6.55 17.47
C MET A 181 -1.68 -6.89 18.78
N THR A 182 -0.89 -7.33 19.76
CA THR A 182 -1.37 -7.68 21.11
C THR A 182 -1.51 -6.44 22.01
N ALA A 183 -2.08 -6.61 23.20
CA ALA A 183 -2.18 -5.55 24.20
C ALA A 183 -0.81 -5.14 24.79
N GLN A 184 0.23 -5.95 24.58
CA GLN A 184 1.61 -5.67 24.98
C GLN A 184 2.39 -4.93 23.90
N GLN A 185 1.80 -4.75 22.71
CA GLN A 185 2.47 -4.15 21.57
C GLN A 185 2.00 -2.72 21.33
N ARG A 186 2.97 -1.82 21.13
CA ARG A 186 2.71 -0.45 20.64
C ARG A 186 3.46 -0.26 19.35
N GLY A 187 2.82 0.43 18.41
CA GLY A 187 3.35 0.60 17.08
C GLY A 187 3.06 1.99 16.53
N ALA A 188 4.04 2.56 15.85
CA ALA A 188 3.94 3.86 15.19
C ALA A 188 4.52 3.83 13.77
N TYR A 189 4.20 4.86 12.99
CA TYR A 189 4.76 5.09 11.66
C TYR A 189 5.03 6.59 11.47
N ILE A 190 6.21 6.93 10.95
CA ILE A 190 6.59 8.31 10.62
C ILE A 190 7.10 8.37 9.19
N LYS A 191 6.65 9.38 8.45
CA LYS A 191 7.10 9.70 7.11
C LYS A 191 7.78 11.06 7.07
N LEU A 192 8.91 11.12 6.38
CA LEU A 192 9.53 12.36 5.93
C LEU A 192 9.35 12.49 4.42
N GLY A 193 8.63 13.52 4.01
CA GLY A 193 8.48 13.93 2.61
C GLY A 193 8.83 15.41 2.43
N LEU A 194 8.92 15.87 1.18
CA LEU A 194 9.20 17.28 0.86
C LEU A 194 8.00 18.22 1.06
N ARG A 195 6.81 17.65 1.26
CA ARG A 195 5.54 18.36 1.49
C ARG A 195 4.63 17.48 2.36
N ARG A 196 3.60 18.08 2.96
CA ARG A 196 2.70 17.39 3.93
C ARG A 196 1.73 16.40 3.30
N ALA A 197 1.44 16.52 2.01
CA ALA A 197 0.51 15.63 1.30
C ALA A 197 1.08 15.30 -0.08
N GLN A 198 0.74 14.12 -0.62
CA GLN A 198 1.17 13.69 -1.95
C GLN A 198 2.70 13.74 -2.13
N ALA A 199 3.45 13.43 -1.08
CA ALA A 199 4.90 13.36 -1.15
C ALA A 199 5.34 11.90 -1.26
N ILE A 200 6.27 11.61 -2.16
CA ILE A 200 7.05 10.37 -2.09
C ILE A 200 8.00 10.47 -0.90
N SER A 201 8.12 9.37 -0.15
CA SER A 201 9.00 9.30 1.02
C SER A 201 10.46 9.57 0.67
N VAL A 202 11.05 10.54 1.38
CA VAL A 202 12.51 10.68 1.52
C VAL A 202 13.02 9.60 2.48
N LEU A 203 12.26 9.33 3.54
CA LEU A 203 12.51 8.28 4.50
C LEU A 203 11.17 7.99 5.19
N ASN A 204 10.91 6.73 5.49
CA ASN A 204 9.87 6.38 6.44
C ASN A 204 10.38 5.35 7.44
N VAL A 205 9.77 5.35 8.62
CA VAL A 205 10.11 4.44 9.71
C VAL A 205 8.81 3.87 10.28
N ALA A 206 8.75 2.56 10.42
CA ALA A 206 7.74 1.88 11.23
C ALA A 206 8.46 1.21 12.41
N ALA A 207 7.89 1.33 13.61
CA ALA A 207 8.42 0.67 14.79
C ALA A 207 7.30 0.00 15.56
N ILE A 208 7.52 -1.23 16.02
CA ILE A 208 6.65 -1.98 16.93
C ILE A 208 7.51 -2.48 18.09
N LEU A 209 7.11 -2.15 19.31
CA LEU A 209 7.75 -2.62 20.54
C LEU A 209 6.79 -3.50 21.31
N THR A 210 7.28 -4.65 21.79
CA THR A 210 6.56 -5.52 22.72
C THR A 210 7.09 -5.26 24.13
N PHE A 211 6.22 -4.94 25.08
CA PHE A 211 6.57 -4.64 26.47
C PHE A 211 6.32 -5.85 27.39
N GLY A 212 7.15 -6.02 28.42
CA GLY A 212 7.10 -7.15 29.35
C GLY A 212 5.89 -7.19 30.29
N SER A 213 5.19 -6.07 30.44
CA SER A 213 3.90 -5.94 31.12
C SER A 213 2.90 -5.23 30.19
N SER A 214 1.66 -5.05 30.64
CA SER A 214 0.63 -4.33 29.86
C SER A 214 1.20 -3.04 29.27
N ALA A 215 1.05 -2.84 27.95
CA ALA A 215 1.59 -1.67 27.27
C ALA A 215 0.74 -0.40 27.49
N ALA A 216 -0.04 -0.35 28.58
CA ALA A 216 -0.73 0.87 28.96
C ALA A 216 0.32 1.99 29.16
N PRO A 217 0.10 3.19 28.57
CA PRO A 217 0.99 4.31 28.79
C PRO A 217 1.10 4.61 30.29
N PRO A 218 2.28 5.03 30.79
CA PRO A 218 2.39 5.47 32.17
C PRO A 218 1.38 6.60 32.44
N GLN A 219 0.60 6.49 33.52
CA GLN A 219 -0.27 7.59 33.95
C GLN A 219 0.61 8.74 34.45
N GLN A 220 0.26 9.98 34.09
CA GLN A 220 0.97 11.17 34.56
C GLN A 220 1.03 11.18 36.09
N GLY A 221 2.25 11.16 36.65
CA GLY A 221 2.50 11.23 38.09
C GLY A 221 2.80 9.90 38.80
N GLN A 222 2.88 8.77 38.09
CA GLN A 222 3.42 7.52 38.67
C GLN A 222 4.92 7.35 38.37
N GLU A 223 5.74 7.25 39.42
CA GLU A 223 7.09 6.67 39.36
C GLU A 223 6.97 5.15 39.15
N SER A 224 6.55 4.71 37.97
CA SER A 224 6.70 3.31 37.58
C SER A 224 8.01 3.13 36.84
N SER A 225 8.81 2.13 37.23
CA SER A 225 9.90 1.63 36.40
C SER A 225 9.38 1.40 34.98
N GLN A 226 10.07 1.94 33.96
CA GLN A 226 9.62 1.76 32.59
C GLN A 226 9.60 0.27 32.24
N PRO A 227 8.52 -0.22 31.58
CA PRO A 227 8.44 -1.62 31.22
C PRO A 227 9.60 -1.99 30.29
N LEU A 228 10.19 -3.16 30.54
CA LEU A 228 11.25 -3.70 29.69
C LEU A 228 10.67 -4.03 28.32
N ILE A 229 11.47 -3.79 27.28
CA ILE A 229 11.14 -4.15 25.90
C ILE A 229 11.49 -5.63 25.72
N GLN A 230 10.50 -6.50 25.53
CA GLN A 230 10.73 -7.92 25.20
C GLN A 230 11.27 -8.10 23.79
N SER A 231 10.75 -7.31 22.85
CA SER A 231 11.19 -7.35 21.45
C SER A 231 10.90 -6.04 20.75
N ALA A 232 11.68 -5.76 19.71
CA ALA A 232 11.55 -4.58 18.87
C ALA A 232 11.55 -4.99 17.39
N ALA A 233 10.76 -4.27 16.59
CA ALA A 233 10.74 -4.38 15.15
C ALA A 233 10.77 -2.98 14.55
N ILE A 234 11.86 -2.62 13.87
CA ILE A 234 12.10 -1.27 13.33
C ILE A 234 12.41 -1.41 11.84
N SER A 235 11.49 -0.96 11.00
CA SER A 235 11.63 -0.99 9.55
C SER A 235 11.94 0.40 8.99
N LEU A 236 12.89 0.47 8.06
CA LEU A 236 13.36 1.69 7.41
C LEU A 236 13.07 1.63 5.90
N GLY A 237 12.28 2.58 5.39
CA GLY A 237 12.00 2.73 3.96
C GLY A 237 12.76 3.89 3.31
N ALA A 238 12.96 3.80 2.00
CA ALA A 238 13.65 4.78 1.15
C ALA A 238 15.12 5.08 1.53
N VAL A 239 15.77 4.19 2.28
CA VAL A 239 17.18 4.34 2.71
C VAL A 239 18.05 3.12 2.41
N ALA A 240 17.55 2.18 1.62
CA ALA A 240 18.25 1.02 1.08
C ALA A 240 17.56 0.59 -0.24
N PRO A 241 18.11 -0.35 -1.02
CA PRO A 241 17.49 -0.85 -2.25
C PRO A 241 16.08 -1.43 -2.04
N THR A 242 15.83 -2.01 -0.86
CA THR A 242 14.52 -2.45 -0.37
C THR A 242 14.23 -1.83 1.00
N VAL A 243 13.03 -2.03 1.52
CA VAL A 243 12.74 -1.70 2.92
C VAL A 243 13.43 -2.74 3.82
N VAL A 244 14.13 -2.27 4.85
CA VAL A 244 15.02 -3.10 5.69
C VAL A 244 14.63 -3.06 7.16
N ARG A 245 15.01 -4.10 7.91
CA ARG A 245 14.90 -4.15 9.38
C ARG A 245 16.20 -3.67 10.02
N ALA A 246 16.08 -2.83 11.05
CA ALA A 246 17.21 -2.28 11.79
C ALA A 246 17.67 -3.25 12.89
N GLY A 247 18.12 -4.45 12.49
CA GLY A 247 18.38 -5.58 13.39
C GLY A 247 19.31 -5.25 14.56
N ALA A 248 20.36 -4.44 14.35
CA ALA A 248 21.26 -4.02 15.43
C ALA A 248 20.55 -3.17 16.50
N ALA A 249 19.66 -2.26 16.08
CA ALA A 249 18.85 -1.46 16.99
C ALA A 249 17.81 -2.32 17.72
N GLU A 250 17.20 -3.27 17.01
CA GLU A 250 16.21 -4.20 17.58
C GLU A 250 16.83 -5.07 18.68
N SER A 251 17.97 -5.70 18.40
CA SER A 251 18.71 -6.50 19.38
C SER A 251 19.21 -5.67 20.56
N TYR A 252 19.60 -4.42 20.32
CA TYR A 252 20.04 -3.54 21.40
C TYR A 252 18.91 -3.20 22.38
N LEU A 253 17.69 -2.98 21.90
CA LEU A 253 16.54 -2.61 22.72
C LEU A 253 15.98 -3.78 23.54
N ALA A 254 16.19 -5.02 23.10
CA ALA A 254 15.70 -6.21 23.80
C ALA A 254 16.19 -6.27 25.27
N ASP A 255 15.27 -6.62 26.16
CA ASP A 255 15.43 -6.72 27.62
C ASP A 255 15.92 -5.43 28.31
N LYS A 256 15.70 -4.26 27.70
CA LYS A 256 16.06 -2.95 28.26
C LYS A 256 14.84 -2.04 28.47
N PRO A 257 14.90 -1.11 29.43
CA PRO A 257 13.97 0.02 29.49
C PRO A 257 14.24 1.00 28.34
N LEU A 258 13.22 1.75 27.93
CA LEU A 258 13.30 2.72 26.83
C LEU A 258 13.76 4.11 27.31
N THR A 259 14.97 4.21 27.88
CA THR A 259 15.54 5.49 28.37
C THR A 259 15.96 6.42 27.23
N ASP A 260 16.22 7.70 27.52
CA ASP A 260 16.71 8.65 26.51
C ASP A 260 18.05 8.20 25.90
N GLU A 261 18.97 7.66 26.71
CA GLU A 261 20.24 7.11 26.25
C GLU A 261 20.01 5.87 25.39
N GLY A 262 19.11 4.97 25.81
CA GLY A 262 18.76 3.78 25.04
C GLY A 262 18.14 4.10 23.68
N ILE A 263 17.29 5.13 23.63
CA ILE A 263 16.71 5.65 22.39
C ILE A 263 17.80 6.23 21.47
N ALA A 264 18.70 7.04 22.02
CA ALA A 264 19.78 7.64 21.25
C ALA A 264 20.71 6.58 20.64
N GLU A 265 21.09 5.57 21.43
CA GLU A 265 21.96 4.48 20.98
C GLU A 265 21.27 3.61 19.93
N ALA A 266 20.03 3.17 20.16
CA ALA A 266 19.26 2.41 19.18
C ALA A 266 19.09 3.16 17.86
N ALA A 267 18.88 4.48 17.92
CA ALA A 267 18.78 5.34 16.75
C ALA A 267 20.08 5.42 15.95
N GLN A 268 21.24 5.43 16.61
CA GLN A 268 22.54 5.35 15.93
C GLN A 268 22.75 3.97 15.30
N LEU A 269 22.43 2.89 16.03
CA LEU A 269 22.56 1.52 15.52
C LEU A 269 21.70 1.26 14.29
N ALA A 270 20.56 1.95 14.14
CA ALA A 270 19.70 1.83 12.98
C ALA A 270 20.38 2.25 11.65
N LEU A 271 21.44 3.07 11.70
CA LEU A 271 22.22 3.44 10.52
C LEU A 271 22.91 2.25 9.85
N GLN A 272 23.25 1.21 10.61
CA GLN A 272 23.99 0.06 10.11
C GLN A 272 23.23 -0.73 9.04
N SER A 273 21.89 -0.60 9.02
CA SER A 273 21.03 -1.26 8.04
C SER A 273 20.78 -0.41 6.79
N ALA A 274 21.26 0.85 6.76
CA ALA A 274 20.97 1.78 5.68
C ALA A 274 22.10 1.84 4.65
N ALA A 275 21.72 1.98 3.38
CA ALA A 275 22.59 2.25 2.24
C ALA A 275 21.95 3.34 1.36
N PRO A 276 21.83 4.59 1.86
CA PRO A 276 21.08 5.63 1.18
C PRO A 276 21.79 6.11 -0.09
N ILE A 277 21.01 6.38 -1.13
CA ILE A 277 21.47 7.01 -2.36
C ILE A 277 21.06 8.49 -2.41
N ALA A 278 21.75 9.28 -3.23
CA ALA A 278 21.33 10.63 -3.57
C ALA A 278 20.39 10.60 -4.79
N ASP A 279 19.36 11.43 -4.77
CA ASP A 279 18.45 11.64 -5.91
C ASP A 279 17.81 13.04 -5.85
N VAL A 280 16.83 13.30 -6.72
CA VAL A 280 16.10 14.57 -6.77
C VAL A 280 15.37 14.92 -5.47
N ARG A 281 15.11 13.94 -4.60
CA ARG A 281 14.36 14.14 -3.35
C ARG A 281 15.29 14.54 -2.20
N ALA A 282 16.47 13.94 -2.10
CA ALA A 282 17.44 14.25 -1.05
C ALA A 282 18.83 13.68 -1.34
N SER A 283 19.85 14.26 -0.71
CA SER A 283 21.20 13.69 -0.69
C SER A 283 21.28 12.45 0.21
N ALA A 284 22.24 11.56 -0.07
CA ALA A 284 22.53 10.39 0.77
C ALA A 284 22.90 10.81 2.21
N ALA A 285 23.69 11.89 2.36
CA ALA A 285 24.09 12.42 3.66
C ALA A 285 22.90 12.94 4.47
N TYR A 286 21.93 13.61 3.83
CA TYR A 286 20.71 14.06 4.50
C TYR A 286 19.86 12.87 4.97
N ARG A 287 19.68 11.86 4.11
CA ARG A 287 18.97 10.62 4.48
C ARG A 287 19.64 9.94 5.68
N ALA A 288 20.97 9.79 5.64
CA ALA A 288 21.74 9.24 6.75
C ALA A 288 21.52 10.05 8.04
N GLY A 289 21.67 11.37 8.01
CA GLY A 289 21.44 12.23 9.18
C GLY A 289 20.01 12.17 9.74
N MET A 290 19.02 11.95 8.88
CA MET A 290 17.61 11.87 9.28
C MET A 290 17.21 10.53 9.89
N ILE A 291 17.94 9.43 9.64
CA ILE A 291 17.60 8.11 10.20
C ILE A 291 17.61 8.14 11.74
N PRO A 292 18.70 8.52 12.44
CA PRO A 292 18.67 8.57 13.90
C PRO A 292 17.60 9.53 14.42
N THR A 293 17.39 10.67 13.75
CA THR A 293 16.39 11.65 14.18
C THR A 293 14.97 11.08 14.15
N LEU A 294 14.58 10.37 13.08
CA LEU A 294 13.24 9.78 12.98
C LEU A 294 13.10 8.53 13.86
N VAL A 295 14.15 7.71 13.98
CA VAL A 295 14.14 6.55 14.89
C VAL A 295 14.03 7.00 16.34
N SER A 296 14.77 8.03 16.78
CA SER A 296 14.59 8.58 18.12
C SER A 296 13.18 9.11 18.35
N ARG A 297 12.63 9.85 17.38
CA ARG A 297 11.28 10.42 17.48
C ARG A 297 10.20 9.34 17.59
N ILE A 298 10.27 8.27 16.78
CA ILE A 298 9.26 7.21 16.83
C ILE A 298 9.36 6.40 18.13
N LEU A 299 10.58 6.16 18.63
CA LEU A 299 10.77 5.48 19.91
C LEU A 299 10.27 6.34 21.09
N GLN A 300 10.49 7.66 21.06
CA GLN A 300 9.91 8.59 22.04
C GLN A 300 8.37 8.57 22.00
N GLN A 301 7.76 8.59 20.82
CA GLN A 301 6.30 8.44 20.69
C GLN A 301 5.80 7.13 21.32
N LEU A 302 6.51 6.04 21.04
CA LEU A 302 6.21 4.71 21.61
C LEU A 302 6.54 4.59 23.08
N ARG A 303 7.36 5.45 23.67
CA ARG A 303 7.52 5.54 25.12
C ARG A 303 6.36 6.29 25.74
N ASP A 304 6.03 7.44 25.18
CA ASP A 304 5.24 8.50 25.83
C ASP A 304 3.70 8.42 25.59
N GLY A 305 3.21 7.32 25.03
CA GLY A 305 1.78 7.14 24.70
C GLY A 305 1.29 7.89 23.46
N GLN A 306 2.20 8.38 22.60
CA GLN A 306 1.88 9.35 21.55
C GLN A 306 1.84 8.75 20.14
N GLU A 307 1.76 7.42 20.00
CA GLU A 307 1.72 6.76 18.68
C GLU A 307 0.55 7.22 17.79
N ARG A 308 -0.57 7.64 18.39
CA ARG A 308 -1.77 8.13 17.67
C ARG A 308 -1.83 9.64 17.52
N ALA A 309 -0.79 10.38 17.95
CA ALA A 309 -0.80 11.84 17.90
C ALA A 309 -1.03 12.35 16.46
N GLY A 310 -1.99 13.26 16.30
CA GLY A 310 -2.35 13.82 15.00
C GLY A 310 -3.03 12.83 14.05
N TRP A 311 -3.58 11.72 14.54
CA TRP A 311 -4.52 10.88 13.79
C TRP A 311 -5.86 11.60 13.61
N LEU A 312 -6.51 11.42 12.46
CA LEU A 312 -7.81 12.01 12.17
C LEU A 312 -8.90 10.98 12.42
N GLU A 313 -9.87 11.31 13.27
CA GLU A 313 -11.02 10.43 13.53
C GLU A 313 -11.97 10.34 12.33
N HIS A 314 -12.10 11.44 11.57
CA HIS A 314 -12.97 11.55 10.41
C HIS A 314 -12.20 12.04 9.16
N PRO A 315 -11.36 11.18 8.56
CA PRO A 315 -10.62 11.54 7.36
C PRO A 315 -11.53 11.75 6.15
N VAL A 316 -11.15 12.69 5.26
CA VAL A 316 -11.84 12.88 3.97
C VAL A 316 -11.45 11.76 3.01
N MET A 317 -12.44 10.94 2.63
CA MET A 317 -12.24 9.73 1.82
C MET A 317 -12.53 9.94 0.32
N LEU A 318 -13.43 10.86 -0.02
CA LEU A 318 -13.93 11.08 -1.39
C LEU A 318 -14.54 9.82 -2.04
N TRP A 319 -15.28 9.04 -1.25
CA TRP A 319 -15.88 7.77 -1.66
C TRP A 319 -17.40 7.79 -1.81
N GLY A 320 -18.01 8.97 -1.72
CA GLY A 320 -19.47 9.10 -1.73
C GLY A 320 -20.11 8.13 -0.72
N ASP A 321 -21.16 7.46 -1.17
CA ASP A 321 -21.94 6.51 -0.38
C ASP A 321 -21.45 5.06 -0.50
N THR A 322 -20.32 4.82 -1.18
CA THR A 322 -19.81 3.45 -1.42
C THR A 322 -19.18 2.82 -0.18
N GLU A 323 -18.87 3.63 0.85
CA GLU A 323 -18.11 3.21 2.03
C GLU A 323 -16.81 2.47 1.69
N GLY A 324 -16.19 2.82 0.56
CA GLY A 324 -14.94 2.20 0.08
C GLY A 324 -15.10 0.83 -0.55
N LYS A 325 -16.32 0.37 -0.76
CA LYS A 325 -16.61 -0.83 -1.54
C LYS A 325 -16.70 -0.43 -3.00
N TRP A 326 -15.75 -0.89 -3.80
CA TRP A 326 -15.88 -0.83 -5.24
C TRP A 326 -17.13 -1.60 -5.65
N PRO A 327 -18.09 -0.99 -6.37
CA PRO A 327 -19.09 -1.78 -7.04
C PRO A 327 -18.34 -2.62 -8.07
N VAL A 328 -18.26 -3.92 -7.79
CA VAL A 328 -18.09 -4.94 -8.81
C VAL A 328 -19.19 -4.66 -9.81
N ALA A 329 -18.85 -4.43 -11.09
CA ALA A 329 -19.79 -4.01 -12.13
C ALA A 329 -21.18 -4.61 -11.87
N GLN A 330 -22.05 -3.79 -11.29
CA GLN A 330 -23.38 -4.23 -10.92
C GLN A 330 -24.23 -4.08 -12.16
N ASP A 331 -25.04 -5.09 -12.44
CA ASP A 331 -26.02 -5.14 -13.53
C ASP A 331 -27.18 -4.15 -13.25
N HIS A 332 -26.84 -2.87 -13.07
CA HIS A 332 -27.73 -1.84 -12.53
C HIS A 332 -28.39 -0.98 -13.59
N SER A 333 -28.11 -1.20 -14.87
CA SER A 333 -28.87 -0.54 -15.93
C SER A 333 -29.93 -1.48 -16.49
N THR A 334 -31.19 -1.04 -16.42
CA THR A 334 -32.28 -1.60 -17.24
C THR A 334 -32.06 -1.36 -18.74
N GLN A 335 -31.00 -0.62 -19.10
CA GLN A 335 -30.50 -0.43 -20.45
C GLN A 335 -29.21 -1.22 -20.63
N GLU A 336 -29.22 -2.24 -21.48
CA GLU A 336 -28.00 -2.88 -21.96
C GLU A 336 -27.19 -1.86 -22.77
N LEU A 337 -26.04 -1.45 -22.23
CA LEU A 337 -25.04 -0.68 -22.98
C LEU A 337 -24.24 -1.63 -23.86
N ALA A 338 -23.79 -1.13 -25.02
CA ALA A 338 -22.80 -1.88 -25.80
C ALA A 338 -21.48 -2.02 -25.01
N PRO A 339 -20.66 -3.05 -25.25
CA PRO A 339 -19.43 -3.30 -24.48
C PRO A 339 -18.38 -2.18 -24.51
N ASP A 340 -18.50 -1.23 -25.44
CA ASP A 340 -17.65 -0.06 -25.60
C ASP A 340 -18.28 1.23 -25.05
N GLN A 341 -19.46 1.15 -24.42
CA GLN A 341 -20.22 2.28 -23.91
C GLN A 341 -20.21 2.35 -22.39
N ALA A 342 -20.36 3.57 -21.88
CA ALA A 342 -20.51 3.87 -20.47
C ALA A 342 -21.52 5.02 -20.27
N PHE A 343 -22.07 5.16 -19.06
CA PHE A 343 -22.79 6.37 -18.69
C PHE A 343 -21.84 7.47 -18.26
N VAL A 344 -21.73 8.53 -19.08
CA VAL A 344 -20.98 9.74 -18.76
C VAL A 344 -21.96 10.86 -18.44
N ASN A 345 -21.97 11.32 -17.19
CA ASN A 345 -22.91 12.34 -16.70
C ASN A 345 -24.39 12.02 -17.04
N GLY A 346 -24.77 10.74 -16.88
CA GLY A 346 -26.13 10.26 -17.14
C GLY A 346 -26.47 10.02 -18.61
N LYS A 347 -25.52 10.12 -19.54
CA LYS A 347 -25.72 9.85 -20.97
C LYS A 347 -24.83 8.70 -21.42
N ALA A 348 -25.39 7.77 -22.20
CA ALA A 348 -24.61 6.74 -22.85
C ALA A 348 -23.60 7.37 -23.83
N ALA A 349 -22.34 6.99 -23.74
CA ALA A 349 -21.26 7.44 -24.61
C ALA A 349 -20.32 6.28 -24.91
N THR A 350 -19.91 6.13 -26.18
CA THR A 350 -18.87 5.18 -26.58
C THR A 350 -17.50 5.70 -26.16
N LEU A 351 -16.85 5.05 -25.20
CA LEU A 351 -15.53 5.41 -24.71
C LEU A 351 -14.45 4.66 -25.49
N PRO A 352 -13.53 5.33 -26.21
CA PRO A 352 -12.38 4.67 -26.85
C PRO A 352 -11.54 3.87 -25.86
N GLY A 353 -10.91 2.79 -26.34
CA GLY A 353 -10.17 1.82 -25.51
C GLY A 353 -8.67 1.99 -25.60
N HIS A 354 -7.94 1.15 -24.88
CA HIS A 354 -6.48 1.06 -24.89
C HIS A 354 -5.78 2.37 -24.53
N MET A 355 -6.43 3.21 -23.71
CA MET A 355 -5.95 4.51 -23.26
C MET A 355 -6.41 4.79 -21.84
N THR A 356 -6.00 5.93 -21.28
CA THR A 356 -6.51 6.35 -19.98
C THR A 356 -7.97 6.78 -20.09
N LEU A 357 -8.72 6.69 -19.00
CA LEU A 357 -10.08 7.21 -18.90
C LEU A 357 -10.10 8.73 -19.12
N LEU A 358 -9.04 9.43 -18.73
CA LEU A 358 -8.88 10.86 -19.04
C LEU A 358 -8.95 11.11 -20.56
N ASP A 359 -8.17 10.36 -21.34
CA ASP A 359 -8.10 10.54 -22.79
C ASP A 359 -9.41 10.13 -23.46
N ALA A 360 -10.00 9.01 -23.03
CA ALA A 360 -11.28 8.54 -23.56
C ALA A 360 -12.42 9.56 -23.32
N LEU A 361 -12.51 10.12 -22.12
CA LEU A 361 -13.50 11.17 -21.80
C LEU A 361 -13.30 12.42 -22.64
N ARG A 362 -12.04 12.83 -22.85
CA ARG A 362 -11.72 14.01 -23.67
C ARG A 362 -12.04 13.76 -25.15
N ALA A 363 -11.80 12.55 -25.66
CA ALA A 363 -12.13 12.15 -27.03
C ALA A 363 -13.63 12.23 -27.33
N VAL A 364 -14.49 12.01 -26.33
CA VAL A 364 -15.96 12.17 -26.44
C VAL A 364 -16.46 13.57 -26.06
N GLY A 365 -15.57 14.56 -25.99
CA GLY A 365 -15.92 15.97 -25.76
C GLY A 365 -16.06 16.38 -24.30
N CYS A 366 -15.79 15.50 -23.33
CA CYS A 366 -15.80 15.84 -21.90
C CYS A 366 -14.50 16.54 -21.49
N VAL A 367 -14.26 17.75 -22.01
CA VAL A 367 -13.01 18.51 -21.81
C VAL A 367 -12.91 19.22 -20.46
N GLY A 368 -13.90 19.06 -19.58
CA GLY A 368 -13.89 19.56 -18.21
C GLY A 368 -12.83 18.85 -17.36
N VAL A 369 -12.59 17.56 -17.61
CA VAL A 369 -11.47 16.82 -17.01
C VAL A 369 -10.16 17.23 -17.69
N LYS A 370 -9.17 17.61 -16.88
CA LYS A 370 -7.91 18.19 -17.37
C LYS A 370 -6.75 17.24 -17.16
N GLU A 371 -5.85 17.26 -18.14
CA GLU A 371 -4.50 16.76 -17.94
C GLU A 371 -3.70 17.85 -17.21
N GLY A 372 -3.17 17.51 -16.04
CA GLY A 372 -2.29 18.40 -15.27
C GLY A 372 -0.89 17.82 -15.21
N CYS A 373 -0.61 17.04 -14.17
CA CYS A 373 0.70 16.42 -13.97
C CYS A 373 0.89 15.07 -14.67
N ALA A 374 -0.17 14.49 -15.26
CA ALA A 374 -0.19 13.14 -15.86
C ALA A 374 0.26 11.96 -14.95
N GLU A 375 0.49 12.21 -13.66
CA GLU A 375 1.07 11.24 -12.71
C GLU A 375 0.20 11.02 -11.47
N GLY A 376 -1.07 11.45 -11.51
CA GLY A 376 -2.00 11.25 -10.39
C GLY A 376 -1.76 12.13 -9.15
N GLU A 377 -0.91 13.14 -9.25
CA GLU A 377 -0.61 14.07 -8.15
C GLU A 377 -1.53 15.31 -8.11
N CYS A 378 -1.72 16.03 -9.21
CA CYS A 378 -2.38 17.34 -9.13
C CYS A 378 -3.91 17.31 -8.91
N GLY A 379 -4.57 16.17 -9.13
CA GLY A 379 -6.04 16.04 -9.03
C GLY A 379 -6.84 16.66 -10.18
N ALA A 380 -6.20 17.29 -11.17
CA ALA A 380 -6.88 17.92 -12.31
C ALA A 380 -7.69 16.93 -13.18
N CYS A 381 -7.29 15.65 -13.15
CA CYS A 381 -7.94 14.56 -13.86
C CYS A 381 -9.04 13.86 -13.01
N THR A 382 -9.48 14.46 -11.90
CA THR A 382 -10.46 13.82 -10.99
C THR A 382 -11.81 13.66 -11.68
N VAL A 383 -12.37 12.46 -11.61
CA VAL A 383 -13.75 12.14 -12.02
C VAL A 383 -14.41 11.28 -10.95
N PHE A 384 -15.74 11.22 -10.98
CA PHE A 384 -16.52 10.31 -10.15
C PHE A 384 -16.83 9.05 -10.96
N LEU A 385 -16.19 7.94 -10.61
CA LEU A 385 -16.41 6.63 -11.23
C LEU A 385 -17.06 5.72 -10.19
N ASP A 386 -18.22 5.18 -10.53
CA ASP A 386 -19.01 4.26 -9.72
C ASP A 386 -19.13 4.66 -8.24
N GLY A 387 -19.42 5.94 -7.99
CA GLY A 387 -19.63 6.44 -6.63
C GLY A 387 -18.36 6.93 -5.92
N MET A 388 -17.19 6.89 -6.56
CA MET A 388 -15.92 7.30 -5.93
C MET A 388 -15.13 8.31 -6.77
N ALA A 389 -14.51 9.27 -6.11
CA ALA A 389 -13.57 10.19 -6.77
C ALA A 389 -12.25 9.46 -7.05
N ILE A 390 -11.83 9.46 -8.32
CA ILE A 390 -10.65 8.73 -8.78
C ILE A 390 -9.83 9.61 -9.73
N MET A 391 -8.56 9.23 -9.96
CA MET A 391 -7.73 9.88 -10.96
C MET A 391 -7.93 9.20 -12.33
N ALA A 392 -8.60 9.88 -13.26
CA ALA A 392 -8.91 9.34 -14.60
C ALA A 392 -7.64 9.05 -15.42
N CYS A 393 -6.58 9.84 -15.19
CA CYS A 393 -5.28 9.65 -15.81
C CYS A 393 -4.56 8.37 -15.35
N MET A 394 -5.04 7.71 -14.29
CA MET A 394 -4.47 6.48 -13.72
C MET A 394 -5.44 5.29 -13.81
N THR A 395 -6.45 5.40 -14.65
CA THR A 395 -7.52 4.41 -14.79
C THR A 395 -7.65 4.06 -16.27
N PRO A 396 -7.60 2.78 -16.67
CA PRO A 396 -7.93 2.37 -18.03
C PRO A 396 -9.36 2.78 -18.40
N SER A 397 -9.56 3.20 -19.64
CA SER A 397 -10.89 3.55 -20.16
C SER A 397 -11.91 2.40 -20.03
N GLU A 398 -11.44 1.17 -20.21
CA GLU A 398 -12.23 -0.06 -20.16
C GLU A 398 -12.81 -0.32 -18.78
N ARG A 399 -12.17 0.18 -17.72
CA ARG A 399 -12.72 0.06 -16.37
C ARG A 399 -13.99 0.87 -16.18
N ALA A 400 -14.26 1.86 -17.02
CA ALA A 400 -15.47 2.66 -16.94
C ALA A 400 -16.61 2.13 -17.82
N ARG A 401 -16.36 1.10 -18.62
CA ARG A 401 -17.34 0.50 -19.55
C ARG A 401 -18.18 -0.56 -18.85
#